data_AF-A0A554KJC1-F1
#
_entry.id   AF-A0A554KJC1-F1
#
_cell.length_a   1.000
_cell.length_b   1.000
_cell.length_c   1.000
_cell.angle_alpha   90.00
_cell.angle_beta   90.00
_cell.angle_gamma   90.00
#
_symmetry.space_group_name_H-M   'P 1'
#
loop_
_entity.id
_entity.type
_entity.pdbx_description
1 polymer ?
#
loop_
_entity_poly.entity_id
_entity_poly.type
_entity_poly.pdbx_seq_one_letter_code
_entity_poly.pdbx_strand_id
1 'polypeptide(L)'
;MDHRVSDAELLPTIENLLHAAEWTFATLTHVACVTGPGGFTSLRIAVTLANTLSDQLGIPLTGVHLSDVYAARVTGGQRPATSGQIFWLHSTKAHEVFVREMGSAKTQWTEPTHMTMEDLDRLLPKTFSWCGELLPAHQQVIAERGGAAQATAPLMSVLPDIVRSLSYAKPPVLPWYGRGW
;
A
#
# COMPACT_ATOMS: atom_id res chain seq x y z
N MET A 1 5.77 -7.74 -18.92
CA MET A 1 5.64 -9.09 -18.35
C MET A 1 4.30 -9.16 -17.66
N ASP A 2 3.55 -10.23 -17.88
CA ASP A 2 2.34 -10.49 -17.10
C ASP A 2 2.79 -10.86 -15.67
N HIS A 3 2.43 -10.03 -14.68
CA HIS A 3 2.80 -10.23 -13.28
C HIS A 3 1.68 -10.95 -12.49
N ARG A 4 0.75 -11.59 -13.19
CA ARG A 4 -0.32 -12.38 -12.56
C ARG A 4 0.27 -13.67 -11.98
N VAL A 5 0.05 -13.86 -10.69
CA VAL A 5 0.34 -15.10 -9.97
C VAL A 5 -1.01 -15.73 -9.64
N SER A 6 -1.24 -16.97 -10.07
CA SER A 6 -2.41 -17.73 -9.64
C SER A 6 -2.31 -18.11 -8.16
N ASP A 7 -3.44 -18.39 -7.53
CA ASP A 7 -3.48 -18.90 -6.16
C ASP A 7 -2.68 -20.21 -6.01
N ALA A 8 -2.74 -21.08 -7.02
CA ALA A 8 -1.98 -22.32 -7.06
C ALA A 8 -0.46 -22.12 -7.13
N GLU A 9 0.01 -21.01 -7.72
CA GLU A 9 1.44 -20.69 -7.86
C GLU A 9 2.02 -19.97 -6.65
N LEU A 10 1.18 -19.43 -5.76
CA LEU A 10 1.61 -18.55 -4.68
C LEU A 10 2.50 -19.29 -3.65
N LEU A 11 2.05 -20.44 -3.15
CA LEU A 11 2.82 -21.23 -2.18
C LEU A 11 4.12 -21.79 -2.80
N PRO A 12 4.11 -22.42 -4.01
CA PRO A 12 5.35 -22.81 -4.68
C PRO A 12 6.33 -21.65 -4.90
N THR A 13 5.84 -20.45 -5.20
CA THR A 13 6.69 -19.26 -5.35
C THR A 13 7.37 -18.89 -4.03
N ILE A 14 6.66 -18.96 -2.91
CA ILE A 14 7.22 -18.71 -1.58
C ILE A 14 8.25 -19.78 -1.23
N GLU A 15 7.95 -21.06 -1.47
CA GLU A 15 8.89 -22.17 -1.24
C GLU A 15 10.19 -22.00 -2.04
N ASN A 16 10.08 -21.65 -3.32
CA ASN A 16 11.22 -21.37 -4.18
C ASN A 16 12.04 -20.16 -3.68
N LEU A 17 11.37 -19.10 -3.20
CA LEU A 17 12.04 -17.93 -2.64
C LEU A 17 12.80 -18.28 -1.35
N LEU A 18 12.19 -19.06 -0.46
CA LEU A 18 12.83 -19.53 0.77
C LEU A 18 14.04 -20.40 0.43
N HIS A 19 13.89 -21.35 -0.50
CA HIS A 19 14.98 -22.22 -0.93
C HIS A 19 16.14 -21.41 -1.54
N ALA A 20 15.86 -20.42 -2.39
CA ALA A 20 16.87 -19.54 -2.96
C ALA A 20 17.62 -18.69 -1.92
N ALA A 21 16.97 -18.41 -0.78
CA ALA A 21 17.56 -17.74 0.37
C ALA A 21 18.22 -18.71 1.38
N GLU A 22 18.23 -20.02 1.10
CA GLU A 22 18.65 -21.08 2.03
C GLU A 22 17.85 -21.07 3.35
N TRP A 23 16.59 -20.64 3.29
CA TRP A 23 15.67 -20.54 4.42
C TRP A 23 14.63 -21.66 4.38
N THR A 24 13.98 -21.87 5.52
CA THR A 24 12.79 -22.72 5.64
C THR A 24 11.66 -21.96 6.31
N PHE A 25 10.43 -22.45 6.23
CA PHE A 25 9.31 -21.83 6.96
C PHE A 25 9.59 -21.71 8.47
N ALA A 26 10.31 -22.67 9.06
CA ALA A 26 10.69 -22.64 10.48
C ALA A 26 11.69 -21.52 10.85
N THR A 27 12.38 -20.95 9.86
CA THR A 27 13.32 -19.82 10.08
C THR A 27 12.64 -18.45 10.03
N LEU A 28 11.38 -18.39 9.58
CA LEU A 28 10.61 -17.16 9.56
C LEU A 28 10.27 -16.75 11.00
N THR A 29 10.41 -15.45 11.29
CA THR A 29 10.17 -14.91 12.63
C THR A 29 8.96 -13.99 12.69
N HIS A 30 8.55 -13.41 11.56
CA HIS A 30 7.49 -12.42 11.45
C HIS A 30 6.85 -12.48 10.06
N VAL A 31 5.59 -12.07 9.95
CA VAL A 31 4.91 -11.88 8.66
C VAL A 31 4.41 -10.43 8.56
N ALA A 32 4.59 -9.80 7.40
CA ALA A 32 3.98 -8.51 7.09
C ALA A 32 3.16 -8.67 5.80
N CYS A 33 1.95 -8.13 5.79
CA CYS A 33 1.04 -8.22 4.66
C CYS A 33 0.49 -6.84 4.31
N VAL A 34 0.53 -6.47 3.02
CA VAL A 34 -0.18 -5.28 2.55
C VAL A 34 -1.68 -5.57 2.58
N THR A 35 -2.42 -4.85 3.42
CA THR A 35 -3.85 -5.10 3.65
C THR A 35 -4.75 -4.35 2.69
N GLY A 36 -4.22 -3.51 1.81
CA GLY A 36 -4.97 -2.88 0.72
C GLY A 36 -4.74 -1.37 0.61
N PRO A 37 -5.43 -0.71 -0.35
CA PRO A 37 -6.35 -1.30 -1.34
C PRO A 37 -5.68 -2.26 -2.33
N GLY A 38 -6.50 -3.05 -3.01
CA GLY A 38 -6.08 -4.00 -4.04
C GLY A 38 -7.28 -4.74 -4.64
N GLY A 39 -7.02 -5.61 -5.63
CA GLY A 39 -8.08 -6.44 -6.22
C GLY A 39 -8.77 -7.32 -5.18
N PHE A 40 -10.11 -7.40 -5.21
CA PHE A 40 -10.90 -8.09 -4.19
C PHE A 40 -10.44 -9.54 -3.96
N THR A 41 -10.23 -10.29 -5.04
CA THR A 41 -9.80 -11.69 -4.98
C THR A 41 -8.37 -11.82 -4.49
N SER A 42 -7.43 -11.06 -5.06
CA SER A 42 -6.00 -11.16 -4.70
C SER A 42 -5.75 -10.74 -3.25
N LEU A 43 -6.44 -9.70 -2.78
CA LEU A 43 -6.29 -9.22 -1.41
C LEU A 43 -6.77 -10.26 -0.38
N ARG A 44 -7.90 -10.92 -0.66
CA ARG A 44 -8.40 -12.02 0.18
C ARG A 44 -7.42 -13.18 0.24
N ILE A 45 -6.87 -13.58 -0.91
CA ILE A 45 -5.92 -14.69 -1.00
C ILE A 45 -4.66 -14.34 -0.19
N ALA A 46 -4.06 -13.17 -0.42
CA ALA A 46 -2.82 -12.75 0.23
C ALA A 46 -2.99 -12.60 1.76
N VAL A 47 -4.07 -11.97 2.21
CA VAL A 47 -4.33 -11.81 3.67
C VAL A 47 -4.65 -13.15 4.33
N THR A 48 -5.42 -14.02 3.66
CA THR A 48 -5.69 -15.37 4.19
C THR A 48 -4.40 -16.16 4.35
N LEU A 49 -3.54 -16.16 3.34
CA LEU A 49 -2.24 -16.83 3.40
C LEU A 49 -1.37 -16.27 4.53
N ALA A 50 -1.28 -14.95 4.68
CA ALA A 50 -0.48 -14.32 5.73
C ALA A 50 -0.97 -14.70 7.14
N ASN A 51 -2.30 -14.71 7.35
CA ASN A 51 -2.91 -15.17 8.60
C ASN A 51 -2.62 -16.66 8.84
N THR A 52 -2.76 -17.52 7.82
CA THR A 52 -2.46 -18.95 7.94
C THR A 52 -0.99 -19.20 8.27
N LEU A 53 -0.05 -18.50 7.63
CA LEU A 53 1.37 -18.63 7.95
C LEU A 53 1.68 -18.19 9.39
N SER A 54 1.13 -17.06 9.83
CA SER A 54 1.29 -16.57 11.20
C SER A 54 0.76 -17.57 12.22
N ASP A 55 -0.43 -18.12 11.99
CA ASP A 55 -1.08 -19.11 12.85
C ASP A 55 -0.28 -20.42 12.92
N GLN A 56 0.04 -21.01 11.77
CA GLN A 56 0.70 -22.31 11.68
C GLN A 56 2.14 -22.28 12.19
N LEU A 57 2.84 -21.16 12.03
CA LEU A 57 4.22 -21.00 12.51
C LEU A 57 4.29 -20.41 13.92
N GLY A 58 3.17 -19.94 14.48
CA GLY A 58 3.13 -19.29 15.78
C GLY A 58 3.88 -17.95 15.85
N ILE A 59 4.08 -17.29 14.70
CA ILE A 59 4.87 -16.06 14.57
C ILE A 59 3.96 -14.83 14.45
N PRO A 60 4.38 -13.66 14.94
CA PRO A 60 3.57 -12.45 14.88
C PRO A 60 3.43 -11.91 13.44
N LEU A 61 2.31 -11.24 13.21
CA LEU A 61 1.88 -10.68 11.94
C LEU A 61 1.60 -9.18 12.09
N THR A 62 1.75 -8.44 11.00
CA THR A 62 1.30 -7.05 10.91
C THR A 62 0.69 -6.75 9.54
N GLY A 63 -0.30 -5.85 9.54
CA GLY A 63 -0.96 -5.36 8.35
C GLY A 63 -0.44 -3.98 8.00
N VAL A 64 -0.10 -3.75 6.73
CA VAL A 64 0.41 -2.47 6.23
C VAL A 64 -0.55 -1.92 5.20
N HIS A 65 -1.02 -0.69 5.38
CA HIS A 65 -1.84 -0.07 4.33
C HIS A 65 -0.94 0.38 3.17
N LEU A 66 -1.40 0.22 1.93
CA LEU A 66 -0.62 0.54 0.72
C LEU A 66 -0.19 2.01 0.70
N SER A 67 -1.01 2.92 1.24
CA SER A 67 -0.62 4.33 1.39
C SER A 67 0.60 4.55 2.28
N ASP A 68 0.82 3.72 3.31
CA ASP A 68 2.03 3.80 4.14
C ASP A 68 3.27 3.35 3.36
N VAL A 69 3.13 2.34 2.51
CA VAL A 69 4.19 1.91 1.59
C VAL A 69 4.54 3.04 0.62
N TYR A 70 3.55 3.74 0.05
CA TYR A 70 3.79 4.91 -0.80
C TYR A 70 4.43 6.08 -0.04
N ALA A 71 4.00 6.35 1.20
CA ALA A 71 4.60 7.38 2.04
C ALA A 71 6.12 7.15 2.24
N ALA A 72 6.51 5.90 2.53
CA ALA A 72 7.91 5.53 2.67
C ALA A 72 8.69 5.67 1.36
N ARG A 73 8.07 5.34 0.22
CA ARG A 73 8.71 5.45 -1.10
C ARG A 73 8.93 6.90 -1.54
N VAL A 74 8.01 7.82 -1.21
CA VAL A 74 8.16 9.26 -1.54
C VAL A 74 9.26 9.92 -0.71
N THR A 75 9.43 9.48 0.53
CA THR A 75 10.41 10.06 1.46
C THR A 75 11.78 9.38 1.41
N GLY A 76 11.94 8.34 0.57
CA GLY A 76 13.16 7.55 0.48
C GLY A 76 13.49 6.77 1.76
N GLY A 77 12.46 6.39 2.54
CA GLY A 77 12.63 5.69 3.82
C GLY A 77 13.04 6.57 5.00
N GLN A 78 13.25 7.87 4.78
CA GLN A 78 13.56 8.84 5.83
C GLN A 78 12.28 9.51 6.35
N ARG A 79 12.27 9.96 7.60
CA ARG A 79 11.15 10.80 8.10
C ARG A 79 11.12 12.09 7.26
N PRO A 80 9.95 12.58 6.79
CA PRO A 80 9.93 13.56 5.72
C PRO A 80 10.67 14.84 6.12
N ALA A 81 11.76 15.15 5.40
CA ALA A 81 12.28 16.51 5.27
C ALA A 81 11.48 17.32 4.22
N THR A 82 10.50 16.70 3.54
CA THR A 82 9.60 17.39 2.63
C THR A 82 8.62 18.24 3.43
N SER A 83 8.87 19.54 3.45
CA SER A 83 7.99 20.57 4.02
C SER A 83 6.65 20.73 3.27
N GLY A 84 6.22 19.74 2.48
CA GLY A 84 5.11 19.83 1.54
C GLY A 84 4.01 18.80 1.79
N GLN A 85 2.78 19.23 1.58
CA GLN A 85 1.58 18.40 1.50
C GLN A 85 1.62 17.51 0.25
N ILE A 86 1.45 16.19 0.42
CA ILE A 86 1.41 15.23 -0.69
C ILE A 86 0.16 14.37 -0.53
N PHE A 87 -0.61 14.21 -1.60
CA PHE A 87 -1.78 13.34 -1.61
C PHE A 87 -1.42 11.97 -2.17
N TRP A 88 -1.63 10.91 -1.40
CA TRP A 88 -1.71 9.57 -1.96
C TRP A 88 -3.08 9.41 -2.63
N LEU A 89 -3.07 9.04 -3.91
CA LEU A 89 -4.28 8.83 -4.73
C LEU A 89 -4.26 7.42 -5.31
N HIS A 90 -5.36 6.69 -5.18
CA HIS A 90 -5.49 5.33 -5.71
C HIS A 90 -6.85 5.12 -6.38
N SER A 91 -6.87 4.88 -7.69
CA SER A 91 -8.10 4.61 -8.42
C SER A 91 -8.74 3.29 -7.97
N THR A 92 -10.06 3.29 -7.83
CA THR A 92 -10.80 2.06 -7.46
C THR A 92 -11.74 1.63 -8.58
N LYS A 93 -12.53 2.58 -9.09
CA LYS A 93 -13.43 2.46 -10.23
C LYS A 93 -13.28 3.70 -11.11
N ALA A 94 -13.99 3.73 -12.23
CA ALA A 94 -13.92 4.82 -13.22
C ALA A 94 -14.27 6.22 -12.69
N HIS A 95 -14.98 6.32 -11.56
CA HIS A 95 -15.41 7.60 -10.97
C HIS A 95 -15.09 7.70 -9.47
N GLU A 96 -14.30 6.77 -8.94
CA GLU A 96 -14.02 6.64 -7.52
C GLU A 96 -12.53 6.52 -7.26
N VAL A 97 -12.08 7.13 -6.18
CA VAL A 97 -10.68 7.18 -5.77
C VAL A 97 -10.57 7.00 -4.25
N PHE A 98 -9.46 6.44 -3.80
CA PHE A 98 -9.01 6.61 -2.42
C PHE A 98 -7.97 7.72 -2.34
N VAL A 99 -8.13 8.61 -1.37
CA VAL A 99 -7.21 9.71 -1.07
C VAL A 99 -6.68 9.59 0.36
N ARG A 100 -5.43 9.97 0.57
CA ARG A 100 -4.88 10.23 1.90
C ARG A 100 -3.92 11.39 1.83
N GLU A 101 -4.02 12.34 2.74
CA GLU A 101 -3.02 13.40 2.87
C GLU A 101 -1.83 12.90 3.69
N MET A 102 -0.62 13.16 3.18
CA MET A 102 0.64 12.78 3.76
C MET A 102 1.56 13.99 3.91
N GLY A 103 2.55 13.87 4.80
CA GLY A 103 3.50 14.94 5.12
C GLY A 103 3.25 15.56 6.50
N SER A 104 4.09 16.52 6.87
CA SER A 104 4.06 17.19 8.19
C SER A 104 2.92 18.21 8.34
N ALA A 105 2.37 18.70 7.22
CA ALA A 105 1.31 19.70 7.18
C ALA A 105 -0.10 19.09 7.01
N LYS A 106 -0.29 17.80 7.34
CA LYS A 106 -1.57 17.12 7.12
C LYS A 106 -2.71 17.74 7.94
N THR A 107 -3.82 18.06 7.28
CA THR A 107 -4.99 18.72 7.89
C THR A 107 -6.31 18.02 7.59
N GLN A 108 -6.41 17.28 6.49
CA GLN A 108 -7.59 16.57 6.01
C GLN A 108 -7.21 15.15 5.58
N TRP A 109 -8.16 14.23 5.52
CA TRP A 109 -7.95 12.84 5.05
C TRP A 109 -6.67 12.18 5.60
N THR A 110 -6.44 12.31 6.90
CA THR A 110 -5.23 11.77 7.57
C THR A 110 -5.17 10.24 7.50
N GLU A 111 -6.34 9.62 7.32
CA GLU A 111 -6.52 8.22 7.01
C GLU A 111 -7.02 8.02 5.57
N PRO A 112 -6.73 6.86 4.94
CA PRO A 112 -7.24 6.51 3.62
C PRO A 112 -8.75 6.65 3.51
N THR A 113 -9.19 7.42 2.53
CA THR A 113 -10.55 7.94 2.43
C THR A 113 -11.08 7.73 1.01
N HIS A 114 -12.25 7.11 0.83
CA HIS A 114 -12.94 7.00 -0.46
C HIS A 114 -13.62 8.32 -0.83
N MET A 115 -13.65 8.65 -2.11
CA MET A 115 -14.53 9.71 -2.60
C MET A 115 -14.76 9.58 -4.10
N THR A 116 -15.71 10.34 -4.60
CA THR A 116 -15.90 10.49 -6.04
C THR A 116 -14.79 11.33 -6.64
N MET A 117 -14.52 11.15 -7.93
CA MET A 117 -13.63 12.05 -8.66
C MET A 117 -14.14 13.50 -8.65
N GLU A 118 -15.46 13.73 -8.61
CA GLU A 118 -16.08 15.06 -8.51
C GLU A 118 -15.81 15.72 -7.14
N ASP A 119 -15.90 14.96 -6.04
CA ASP A 119 -15.56 15.48 -4.71
C ASP A 119 -14.08 15.81 -4.62
N LEU A 120 -13.23 14.93 -5.15
CA LEU A 120 -11.80 15.17 -5.23
C LEU A 120 -11.51 16.46 -6.02
N ASP A 121 -12.18 16.65 -7.16
CA ASP A 121 -12.17 17.84 -8.01
C ASP A 121 -12.45 19.11 -7.22
N ARG A 122 -13.47 19.08 -6.35
CA ARG A 122 -13.89 20.25 -5.56
C ARG A 122 -12.97 20.56 -4.39
N LEU A 123 -12.39 19.53 -3.78
CA LEU A 123 -11.75 19.62 -2.47
C LEU A 123 -10.22 19.72 -2.55
N LEU A 124 -9.59 19.24 -3.63
CA LEU A 124 -8.14 19.40 -3.81
C LEU A 124 -7.76 20.88 -4.04
N PRO A 125 -6.58 21.30 -3.53
CA PRO A 125 -6.09 22.65 -3.78
C PRO A 125 -5.72 22.84 -5.26
N LYS A 126 -5.60 24.10 -5.70
CA LYS A 126 -5.32 24.45 -7.11
C LYS A 126 -4.03 23.84 -7.67
N THR A 127 -3.04 23.62 -6.82
CA THR A 127 -1.77 22.97 -7.17
C THR A 127 -1.41 22.04 -6.04
N PHE A 128 -1.06 20.80 -6.37
CA PHE A 128 -0.72 19.81 -5.36
C PHE A 128 0.29 18.81 -5.90
N SER A 129 0.99 18.17 -4.98
CA SER A 129 1.82 17.01 -5.27
C SER A 129 1.06 15.73 -4.95
N TRP A 130 1.22 14.70 -5.77
CA TRP A 130 0.57 13.41 -5.52
C TRP A 130 1.45 12.22 -5.81
N CYS A 131 1.11 11.07 -5.23
CA CYS A 131 1.71 9.77 -5.58
C CYS A 131 0.64 8.67 -5.51
N GLY A 132 0.92 7.48 -6.04
CA GLY A 132 0.02 6.34 -5.97
C GLY A 132 -0.28 5.76 -7.35
N GLU A 133 -1.42 5.10 -7.47
CA GLU A 133 -1.79 4.33 -8.67
C GLU A 133 -3.12 4.84 -9.19
N LEU A 134 -3.06 5.50 -10.35
CA LEU A 134 -4.24 6.02 -11.02
C LEU A 134 -4.45 5.32 -12.35
N LEU A 135 -5.72 5.09 -12.70
CA LEU A 135 -6.14 4.76 -14.06
C LEU A 135 -5.69 5.88 -15.01
N PRO A 136 -5.37 5.59 -16.28
CA PRO A 136 -4.94 6.61 -17.25
C PRO A 136 -5.92 7.79 -17.35
N ALA A 137 -7.23 7.54 -17.31
CA ALA A 137 -8.25 8.58 -17.31
C ALA A 137 -8.18 9.50 -16.08
N HIS A 138 -7.90 8.94 -14.89
CA HIS A 138 -7.73 9.76 -13.68
C HIS A 138 -6.42 10.54 -13.72
N GLN A 139 -5.33 9.96 -14.26
CA GLN A 139 -4.06 10.67 -14.43
C GLN A 139 -4.23 11.93 -15.29
N GLN A 140 -5.00 11.83 -16.39
CA GLN A 140 -5.28 12.98 -17.25
C GLN A 140 -6.01 14.08 -16.48
N VAL A 141 -7.11 13.74 -15.78
CA VAL A 141 -7.88 14.71 -14.99
C VAL A 141 -7.00 15.38 -13.93
N ILE A 142 -6.18 14.61 -13.22
CA ILE A 142 -5.28 15.13 -12.19
C ILE A 142 -4.20 16.04 -12.77
N ALA A 143 -3.67 15.74 -13.97
CA ALA A 143 -2.69 16.57 -14.65
C ALA A 143 -3.29 17.92 -15.10
N GLU A 144 -4.48 17.90 -15.72
CA GLU A 144 -5.22 19.10 -16.16
C GLU A 144 -5.57 20.03 -14.98
N ARG A 145 -5.75 19.45 -13.79
CA ARG A 145 -5.98 20.12 -12.51
C ARG A 145 -4.76 20.78 -11.87
N GLY A 146 -3.56 20.55 -12.41
CA GLY A 146 -2.30 21.05 -11.81
C GLY A 146 -1.69 20.11 -10.76
N GLY A 147 -2.07 18.83 -10.75
CA GLY A 147 -1.47 17.81 -9.91
C GLY A 147 -0.12 17.33 -10.45
N ALA A 148 0.94 17.47 -9.65
CA ALA A 148 2.30 17.03 -9.99
C ALA A 148 2.61 15.67 -9.36
N ALA A 149 2.86 14.65 -10.19
CA ALA A 149 3.25 13.32 -9.72
C ALA A 149 4.66 13.36 -9.10
N GLN A 150 4.79 12.80 -7.90
CA GLN A 150 6.06 12.68 -7.19
C GLN A 150 6.79 11.40 -7.58
N ALA A 151 8.11 11.51 -7.73
CA ALA A 151 8.97 10.35 -7.90
C ALA A 151 8.88 9.46 -6.65
N THR A 152 8.86 8.15 -6.85
CA THR A 152 8.85 7.17 -5.76
C THR A 152 10.12 6.33 -5.83
N ALA A 153 10.78 6.15 -4.69
CA ALA A 153 11.90 5.23 -4.58
C ALA A 153 11.44 3.79 -4.89
N PRO A 154 12.33 2.93 -5.43
CA PRO A 154 12.03 1.52 -5.62
C PRO A 154 11.59 0.86 -4.30
N LEU A 155 10.62 -0.06 -4.35
CA LEU A 155 10.15 -0.73 -3.13
C LEU A 155 11.30 -1.40 -2.37
N MET A 156 12.20 -2.08 -3.09
CA MET A 156 13.34 -2.77 -2.49
C MET A 156 14.30 -1.85 -1.72
N SER A 157 14.37 -0.55 -2.05
CA SER A 157 15.25 0.37 -1.34
C SER A 157 14.67 0.87 -0.01
N VAL A 158 13.35 0.76 0.19
CA VAL A 158 12.66 1.22 1.42
C VAL A 158 12.10 0.08 2.26
N LEU A 159 11.93 -1.10 1.67
CA LEU A 159 11.31 -2.25 2.32
C LEU A 159 11.98 -2.66 3.64
N PRO A 160 13.32 -2.71 3.78
CA PRO A 160 13.95 -3.06 5.05
C PRO A 160 13.54 -2.14 6.20
N ASP A 161 13.45 -0.83 5.95
CA ASP A 161 13.10 0.15 6.98
C ASP A 161 11.61 0.14 7.30
N ILE A 162 10.76 -0.04 6.28
CA ILE A 162 9.33 -0.28 6.48
C ILE A 162 9.15 -1.46 7.44
N VAL A 163 9.65 -2.65 7.07
CA VAL A 163 9.48 -3.89 7.84
C VAL A 163 10.00 -3.74 9.27
N ARG A 164 11.16 -3.11 9.48
CA ARG A 164 11.72 -2.89 10.83
C ARG A 164 10.91 -1.93 11.70
N SER A 165 10.19 -0.98 11.10
CA SER A 165 9.42 0.04 11.82
C SER A 165 8.02 -0.42 12.24
N LEU A 166 7.54 -1.56 11.70
CA LEU A 166 6.19 -2.03 11.96
C LEU A 166 6.05 -2.62 13.37
N SER A 167 4.84 -2.48 13.92
CA SER A 167 4.47 -3.16 15.16
C SER A 167 3.81 -4.50 14.82
N TYR A 168 4.44 -5.59 15.24
CA TYR A 168 3.98 -6.95 15.01
C TYR A 168 3.21 -7.47 16.20
N ALA A 169 2.08 -8.14 15.95
CA ALA A 169 1.23 -8.70 16.97
C ALA A 169 0.64 -10.04 16.52
N LYS A 170 0.00 -10.80 17.42
CA LYS A 170 -0.63 -12.09 17.07
C LYS A 170 -2.05 -12.05 16.47
N PRO A 171 -2.89 -11.00 16.60
CA PRO A 171 -4.23 -11.08 16.04
C PRO A 171 -4.18 -11.07 14.50
N PRO A 172 -5.16 -11.73 13.84
CA PRO A 172 -5.22 -11.76 12.40
C PRO A 172 -5.45 -10.36 11.82
N VAL A 173 -4.92 -10.13 10.63
CA VAL A 173 -5.16 -8.89 9.87
C VAL A 173 -6.34 -9.08 8.94
N LEU A 174 -7.04 -7.98 8.66
CA LEU A 174 -8.22 -7.98 7.81
C LEU A 174 -7.92 -7.23 6.51
N PRO A 175 -8.41 -7.71 5.36
CA PRO A 175 -8.39 -6.93 4.12
C PRO A 175 -9.07 -5.58 4.32
N TRP A 176 -8.49 -4.53 3.75
CA TRP A 176 -9.03 -3.19 3.71
C TRP A 176 -9.77 -2.99 2.39
N TYR A 177 -11.11 -2.95 2.46
CA TYR A 177 -11.99 -2.77 1.29
C TYR A 177 -12.53 -1.34 1.19
N GLY A 178 -11.83 -0.35 1.75
CA GLY A 178 -12.41 0.96 2.03
C GLY A 178 -13.41 0.89 3.19
N ARG A 179 -13.01 0.39 4.38
CA ARG A 179 -13.91 0.38 5.54
C ARG A 179 -14.03 1.78 6.17
N GLY A 180 -15.23 2.15 6.61
CA GLY A 180 -15.56 3.43 7.25
C GLY A 180 -16.45 4.37 6.41
N TRP A 181 -17.11 3.82 5.39
CA TRP A 181 -18.02 4.52 4.46
C TRP A 181 -19.43 3.97 4.62
#